data_AF-A0A853DM78-F1
#
_entry.id   AF-A0A853DM78-F1
#
_cell.length_a   1.000
_cell.length_b   1.000
_cell.length_c   1.000
_cell.angle_alpha   90.00
_cell.angle_beta   90.00
_cell.angle_gamma   90.00
#
_symmetry.space_group_name_H-M   'P 1'
#
loop_
_entity.id
_entity.type
_entity.pdbx_description
1 polymer ?
#
loop_
_entity_poly.entity_id
_entity_poly.type
_entity_poly.pdbx_seq_one_letter_code
_entity_poly.pdbx_strand_id
1 'polypeptide(L)' 'MHLDITPFDDRRATREELAAERDRLIALGATEEKTLLGNWGPYEEFVIMMRDPEGNEFCLQ' A
#
# COMPACT_ATOMS: atom_id res chain seq x y z
N MET A 1 -9.30 -12.47 -3.85
CA MET A 1 -8.54 -12.80 -2.62
C MET A 1 -7.88 -11.50 -2.20
N HIS A 2 -8.03 -11.06 -0.94
CA HIS A 2 -7.42 -9.82 -0.45
C HIS A 2 -6.15 -10.18 0.32
N LEU A 3 -5.01 -9.64 -0.10
CA LEU A 3 -3.72 -9.85 0.54
C LEU A 3 -3.26 -8.51 1.12
N ASP A 4 -2.95 -8.50 2.41
CA ASP A 4 -2.38 -7.34 3.07
C ASP A 4 -0.86 -7.48 3.05
N ILE A 5 -0.16 -6.54 2.40
CA ILE A 5 1.30 -6.52 2.36
C ILE A 5 1.77 -5.48 3.37
N THR A 6 2.25 -5.96 4.50
CA THR A 6 2.89 -5.14 5.54
C THR A 6 4.41 -5.35 5.43
N PRO A 7 5.16 -4.41 4.82
CA PRO A 7 6.61 -4.60 4.59
C PRO A 7 7.46 -4.56 5.87
N PHE A 8 6.88 -4.14 7.00
CA PHE A 8 7.55 -4.10 8.30
C PHE A 8 6.64 -4.68 9.39
N ASP A 9 6.98 -5.86 9.91
CA ASP A 9 6.24 -6.53 11.00
C ASP A 9 6.29 -5.74 12.33
N ASP A 10 7.37 -4.99 12.57
CA ASP A 10 7.66 -4.36 13.87
C ASP A 10 7.28 -2.87 13.98
N ARG A 11 6.94 -2.21 12.86
CA ARG A 11 6.58 -0.78 12.86
C ARG A 11 5.78 -0.39 11.62
N ARG A 12 5.00 0.70 11.73
CA ARG A 12 4.34 1.29 10.57
C ARG A 12 5.39 1.79 9.57
N ALA A 13 5.21 1.46 8.30
CA ALA A 13 6.05 1.97 7.23
C ALA A 13 5.92 3.50 7.17
N THR A 14 7.02 4.19 6.93
CA THR A 14 6.98 5.62 6.62
C THR A 14 6.38 5.83 5.23
N ARG A 15 5.88 7.04 4.96
CA ARG A 15 5.31 7.39 3.64
C ARG A 15 6.32 7.19 2.50
N GLU A 16 7.60 7.45 2.76
CA GLU A 16 8.67 7.27 1.79
C GLU A 16 8.92 5.79 1.48
N GLU A 17 8.84 4.93 2.49
CA GLU A 17 8.98 3.48 2.32
C GLU A 17 7.79 2.88 1.58
N LEU A 18 6.57 3.33 1.87
CA LEU A 18 5.37 2.91 1.13
C LEU A 18 5.43 3.38 -0.33
N ALA A 19 5.93 4.59 -0.59
CA ALA A 19 6.13 5.07 -1.96
C ALA A 19 7.19 4.22 -2.69
N ALA A 20 8.30 3.88 -2.03
CA ALA A 20 9.34 3.04 -2.62
C ALA A 20 8.84 1.62 -2.93
N GLU A 21 8.06 1.01 -2.03
CA GLU A 21 7.49 -0.32 -2.26
C GLU A 21 6.39 -0.29 -3.32
N ARG A 22 5.57 0.77 -3.36
CA ARG A 22 4.65 1.02 -4.48
C ARG A 22 5.41 1.06 -5.81
N ASP A 23 6.47 1.87 -5.90
CA ASP A 23 7.22 2.02 -7.15
C ASP A 23 7.87 0.68 -7.57
N ARG A 24 8.32 -0.13 -6.61
CA ARG A 24 8.80 -1.49 -6.85
C ARG A 24 7.70 -2.41 -7.39
N LEU A 25 6.51 -2.37 -6.80
CA LEU A 25 5.36 -3.16 -7.24
C LEU A 25 4.91 -2.74 -8.64
N ILE A 26 4.90 -1.44 -8.92
CA ILE A 26 4.62 -0.92 -10.28
C ILE A 26 5.65 -1.43 -11.27
N ALA A 27 6.94 -1.43 -10.91
CA ALA A 27 7.99 -1.98 -11.76
C ALA A 27 7.84 -3.50 -12.01
N LEU A 28 7.21 -4.24 -11.09
CA LEU A 28 6.86 -5.66 -11.25
C LEU A 28 5.57 -5.88 -12.05
N GLY A 29 4.85 -4.81 -12.42
CA GLY A 29 3.65 -4.84 -13.24
C GLY A 29 2.35 -4.56 -12.49
N ALA A 30 2.40 -4.25 -11.19
CA ALA A 30 1.22 -3.78 -10.46
C ALA A 30 0.83 -2.36 -10.90
N THR A 31 -0.40 -1.96 -10.56
CA THR A 31 -0.93 -0.61 -10.84
C THR A 31 -1.49 0.00 -9.56
N GLU A 32 -1.21 1.28 -9.33
CA GLU A 32 -1.86 2.05 -8.26
C GLU A 32 -3.31 2.35 -8.64
N GLU A 33 -4.27 1.91 -7.81
CA GLU A 33 -5.69 2.17 -8.00
C GLU A 33 -6.11 3.46 -7.31
N LYS A 34 -5.80 3.58 -6.02
CA LYS A 34 -6.07 4.80 -5.24
C LYS A 34 -5.20 4.89 -4.00
N THR A 35 -4.83 6.10 -3.64
CA THR A 35 -4.26 6.40 -2.33
C THR A 35 -5.36 6.93 -1.41
N LEU A 36 -5.58 6.24 -0.29
CA LEU A 36 -6.47 6.66 0.79
C LEU A 36 -5.65 7.36 1.87
N LEU A 37 -5.94 8.63 2.06
CA LEU A 37 -5.47 9.40 3.20
C LEU A 37 -6.69 9.75 4.05
N GLY A 38 -6.69 9.26 5.30
CA GLY A 38 -7.78 9.47 6.23
C GLY A 38 -7.27 9.71 7.64
N ASN A 39 -8.18 10.12 8.50
CA ASN A 39 -7.93 10.27 9.92
C ASN A 39 -8.95 9.39 10.65
N TRP A 40 -8.46 8.41 11.40
CA TRP A 40 -9.28 7.63 12.32
C TRP A 40 -9.11 8.19 13.73
N GLY A 41 -9.90 9.21 14.04
CA GLY A 41 -9.76 9.98 15.29
C GLY A 41 -8.42 10.74 15.33
N PRO A 42 -7.58 10.55 16.37
CA PRO A 42 -6.27 11.19 16.45
C PRO A 42 -5.20 10.52 15.57
N TYR A 43 -5.51 9.38 14.95
CA TYR A 43 -4.56 8.62 14.16
C TYR A 43 -4.72 8.93 12.67
N GLU A 44 -3.60 9.24 12.02
CA GLU A 44 -3.55 9.34 10.56
C GLU A 44 -3.48 7.93 9.95
N GLU A 45 -4.31 7.68 8.95
CA GLU A 45 -4.38 6.44 8.20
C GLU A 45 -3.96 6.74 6.76
N PHE A 46 -2.93 6.05 6.30
CA PHE A 46 -2.43 6.18 4.95
C PHE A 46 -2.34 4.78 4.36
N VAL A 47 -3.11 4.54 3.31
CA VAL A 47 -3.21 3.26 2.62
C VAL A 47 -3.10 3.50 1.12
N ILE A 48 -2.29 2.73 0.43
CA ILE A 48 -2.21 2.73 -1.04
C ILE A 48 -2.89 1.45 -1.52
N MET A 49 -4.02 1.56 -2.20
CA MET A 49 -4.63 0.41 -2.88
C MET A 49 -3.97 0.20 -4.23
N MET A 50 -3.56 -1.03 -4.45
CA MET A 50 -2.85 -1.51 -5.62
C MET A 50 -3.60 -2.68 -6.23
N ARG A 51 -3.36 -2.92 -7.53
CA ARG A 51 -3.83 -4.10 -8.24
C ARG A 51 -2.66 -4.77 -8.94
N ASP A 52 -2.52 -6.08 -8.78
CA ASP A 52 -1.45 -6.83 -9.44
C ASP A 52 -1.81 -7.14 -10.93
N PRO A 53 -0.87 -7.60 -11.77
CA PRO A 53 -1.12 -7.91 -13.18
C PRO A 53 -2.24 -8.94 -13.44
N GLU A 54 -2.48 -9.86 -12.50
CA GLU A 54 -3.55 -10.87 -12.54
C GLU A 54 -4.91 -10.28 -12.10
N GLY A 55 -4.90 -9.04 -11.60
CA GLY A 55 -6.10 -8.28 -11.26
C GLY A 55 -6.51 -8.35 -9.79
N ASN A 56 -5.72 -8.96 -8.89
CA ASN A 56 -6.08 -8.99 -7.47
C ASN A 56 -5.77 -7.65 -6.80
N GLU A 57 -6.68 -7.26 -5.90
CA GLU A 57 -6.59 -6.02 -5.14
C GLU A 57 -5.88 -6.26 -3.81
N PHE A 58 -4.87 -5.44 -3.54
CA PHE A 58 -4.09 -5.47 -2.32
C PHE A 58 -3.82 -4.07 -1.79
N CYS A 59 -3.60 -3.97 -0.48
CA CYS A 59 -3.35 -2.71 0.21
C CYS A 59 -1.89 -2.63 0.69
N LEU A 60 -1.31 -1.43 0.62
CA LEU A 60 -0.04 -1.06 1.22
C LEU A 60 -0.29 -0.12 2.42
N GLN A 61 0.17 -0.49 3.62
CA GLN A 61 -0.03 0.27 4.87
C GLN A 61 1.21 0.25 5.79
#